data_AF-A0AAD1XWM8-F1
#
_entry.id   AF-A0AAD1XWM8-F1
#
_cell.length_a   1.000
_cell.length_b   1.000
_cell.length_c   1.000
_cell.angle_alpha   90.00
_cell.angle_beta   90.00
_cell.angle_gamma   90.00
#
_symmetry.space_group_name_H-M   'P 1'
#
loop_
_entity.id
_entity.type
_entity.pdbx_description
1 polymer ?
#
loop_
_entity_poly.entity_id
_entity_poly.type
_entity_poly.pdbx_seq_one_letter_code
_entity_poly.pdbx_strand_id
1 'polypeptide(L)'
;MLARNLLKSTHLSCFKMLSTPVSMRFISNPIDMEKRKKEKQDKAFQDDIKYFLSKDNFTLHDFHEKVRLGLKDKSTISTMMYGEDPEIKVLEGQNKVLSAMYDEEKRDTSLLTKTKKKEICEAAQVELADIKDVLTKHKQMNGFHKFLLKRRERGEPMPENNDELTDIYRYEKPSFLMPESKNEKYSKKQRVRFNYRRLT
;
A
#
# COMPACT_ATOMS: atom_id res chain seq x y z
N MET A 1 61.26 65.21 -18.96
CA MET A 1 62.09 65.71 -17.84
C MET A 1 61.32 65.49 -16.54
N LEU A 2 61.96 64.81 -15.56
CA LEU A 2 61.80 64.92 -14.10
C LEU A 2 60.44 64.48 -13.49
N ALA A 3 60.25 63.30 -12.89
CA ALA A 3 60.89 62.63 -11.73
C ALA A 3 60.42 63.12 -10.34
N ARG A 4 60.18 62.11 -9.46
CA ARG A 4 60.17 62.07 -7.97
C ARG A 4 58.77 61.98 -7.31
N ASN A 5 58.37 60.83 -6.74
CA ASN A 5 58.79 60.17 -5.48
C ASN A 5 58.28 60.87 -4.21
N LEU A 6 57.43 60.19 -3.40
CA LEU A 6 57.72 59.68 -2.03
C LEU A 6 56.46 59.48 -1.15
N LEU A 7 56.16 58.21 -0.85
CA LEU A 7 55.92 57.57 0.46
C LEU A 7 55.34 58.36 1.65
N LYS A 8 54.24 57.85 2.23
CA LYS A 8 54.01 57.51 3.68
C LYS A 8 52.91 56.44 3.73
N SER A 9 53.11 55.16 4.04
CA SER A 9 53.40 54.48 5.33
C SER A 9 52.46 54.85 6.49
N THR A 10 51.60 53.91 6.90
CA THR A 10 51.19 53.51 8.28
C THR A 10 49.99 52.53 8.17
N HIS A 11 50.17 51.22 8.29
CA HIS A 11 50.20 50.35 9.49
C HIS A 11 48.81 49.93 10.01
N LEU A 12 48.72 48.62 10.34
CA LEU A 12 47.64 47.88 11.04
C LEU A 12 46.37 47.56 10.21
N SER A 13 45.73 46.39 10.30
CA SER A 13 46.00 45.10 10.96
C SER A 13 44.83 44.16 10.61
N CYS A 14 45.04 42.85 10.78
CA CYS A 14 44.00 41.83 10.95
C CYS A 14 42.95 41.64 9.84
N PHE A 15 43.20 40.68 8.94
CA PHE A 15 42.11 39.80 8.53
C PHE A 15 42.49 38.34 8.78
N LYS A 16 41.66 37.73 9.60
CA LYS A 16 41.83 36.43 10.25
C LYS A 16 41.94 35.31 9.22
N MET A 17 42.84 34.37 9.52
CA MET A 17 42.78 33.00 9.02
C MET A 17 41.39 32.42 9.29
N LEU A 18 40.62 32.17 8.24
CA LEU A 18 39.52 31.22 8.30
C LEU A 18 40.05 29.90 7.73
N SER A 19 40.59 29.11 8.66
CA SER A 19 40.65 27.67 8.54
C SER A 19 39.21 27.17 8.34
N THR A 20 38.87 26.77 7.14
CA THR A 20 37.65 25.98 6.90
C THR A 20 37.94 24.56 7.35
N PRO A 21 37.22 24.01 8.35
CA PRO A 21 37.33 22.60 8.66
C PRO A 21 36.78 21.79 7.49
N VAL A 22 37.59 20.83 7.06
CA VAL A 22 37.22 19.76 6.14
C VAL A 22 35.91 19.14 6.64
N SER A 23 34.88 19.25 5.81
CA SER A 23 33.58 18.61 5.97
C SER A 23 33.80 17.10 6.22
N MET A 24 33.63 16.66 7.46
CA MET A 24 33.48 15.24 7.77
C MET A 24 32.21 14.75 7.12
N ARG A 25 32.36 14.15 5.93
CA ARG A 25 31.33 13.34 5.32
C ARG A 25 31.12 12.13 6.22
N PHE A 26 30.07 12.17 7.05
CA PHE A 26 29.56 10.98 7.70
C PHE A 26 29.11 10.02 6.60
N ILE A 27 29.93 9.00 6.33
CA ILE A 27 29.53 7.84 5.57
C ILE A 27 28.59 7.07 6.50
N SER A 28 27.28 7.33 6.38
CA SER A 28 26.29 6.50 7.05
C SER A 28 26.41 5.07 6.49
N ASN A 29 26.76 4.12 7.36
CA ASN A 29 26.89 2.71 7.00
C ASN A 29 25.56 2.20 6.39
N PRO A 30 25.58 1.46 5.27
CA PRO A 30 24.37 0.96 4.60
C PRO A 30 23.50 0.07 5.51
N ILE A 31 24.11 -0.62 6.47
CA ILE A 31 23.45 -1.47 7.46
C ILE A 31 22.50 -0.65 8.37
N ASP A 32 22.88 0.57 8.77
CA ASP A 32 22.03 1.43 9.60
C ASP A 32 20.85 2.00 8.81
N MET A 33 21.03 2.22 7.51
CA MET A 33 19.96 2.73 6.64
C MET A 33 18.88 1.68 6.38
N GLU A 34 19.26 0.41 6.22
CA GLU A 34 18.31 -0.70 6.07
C GLU A 34 17.54 -0.97 7.36
N LYS A 35 18.23 -0.98 8.51
CA LYS A 35 17.58 -1.15 9.81
C LYS A 35 16.54 -0.05 10.08
N ARG A 36 16.89 1.21 9.80
CA ARG A 36 15.95 2.34 9.92
C ARG A 36 14.76 2.26 8.96
N LYS A 37 14.94 1.68 7.77
CA LYS A 37 13.83 1.44 6.83
C LYS A 37 12.90 0.36 7.37
N LYS A 38 13.44 -0.75 7.87
CA LYS A 38 12.67 -1.84 8.46
C LYS A 38 11.85 -1.37 9.67
N GLU A 39 12.48 -0.65 10.61
CA GLU A 39 11.78 -0.11 11.78
C GLU A 39 10.64 0.85 11.41
N LYS A 40 10.79 1.64 10.33
CA LYS A 40 9.70 2.49 9.82
C LYS A 40 8.57 1.66 9.22
N GLN A 41 8.90 0.59 8.49
CA GLN A 41 7.91 -0.31 7.91
C GLN A 41 7.13 -1.07 8.99
N ASP A 42 7.80 -1.52 10.04
CA ASP A 42 7.17 -2.22 11.17
C ASP A 42 6.25 -1.27 11.95
N LYS A 43 6.69 -0.02 12.18
CA LYS A 43 5.82 1.00 12.80
C LYS A 43 4.60 1.32 11.96
N ALA A 44 4.77 1.54 10.65
CA ALA A 44 3.65 1.80 9.74
C ALA A 44 2.67 0.63 9.70
N PHE A 45 3.18 -0.61 9.77
CA PHE A 45 2.37 -1.82 9.83
C PHE A 45 1.55 -1.91 11.12
N GLN A 46 2.16 -1.59 12.27
CA GLN A 46 1.47 -1.53 13.56
C GLN A 46 0.37 -0.47 13.59
N ASP A 47 0.65 0.72 13.05
CA ASP A 47 -0.34 1.79 12.94
C ASP A 47 -1.52 1.37 12.04
N ASP A 48 -1.25 0.63 10.96
CA ASP A 48 -2.30 0.07 10.12
C ASP A 48 -3.14 -0.96 10.87
N ILE A 49 -2.53 -1.92 11.58
CA ILE A 49 -3.28 -2.90 12.39
C ILE A 49 -4.14 -2.18 13.42
N LYS A 50 -3.58 -1.22 14.14
CA LYS A 50 -4.32 -0.43 15.13
C LYS A 50 -5.49 0.32 14.49
N TYR A 51 -5.30 0.88 13.30
CA TYR A 51 -6.37 1.52 12.53
C TYR A 51 -7.50 0.54 12.21
N PHE A 52 -7.19 -0.66 11.68
CA PHE A 52 -8.20 -1.69 11.43
C PHE A 52 -8.91 -2.10 12.71
N LEU A 53 -8.16 -2.33 13.79
CA LEU A 53 -8.75 -2.78 15.05
C LEU A 53 -9.63 -1.70 15.73
N SER A 54 -9.41 -0.42 15.43
CA SER A 54 -10.19 0.70 15.96
C SER A 54 -11.59 0.83 15.34
N LYS A 55 -11.83 0.17 14.21
CA LYS A 55 -13.09 0.21 13.47
C LYS A 55 -13.85 -1.09 13.69
N ASP A 56 -15.16 -1.02 13.91
CA ASP A 56 -15.98 -2.23 13.99
C ASP A 56 -16.28 -2.77 12.59
N ASN A 57 -16.57 -1.89 11.64
CA ASN A 57 -16.89 -2.24 10.26
C ASN A 57 -15.97 -1.49 9.28
N PHE A 58 -15.38 -2.24 8.34
CA PHE A 58 -14.59 -1.68 7.25
C PHE A 58 -15.48 -1.52 6.00
N THR A 59 -15.74 -0.27 5.62
CA THR A 59 -16.59 0.09 4.50
C THR A 59 -15.79 0.54 3.28
N LEU A 60 -16.45 0.69 2.13
CA LEU A 60 -15.79 1.19 0.92
C LEU A 60 -15.38 2.67 1.08
N HIS A 61 -16.01 3.40 2.01
CA HIS A 61 -15.60 4.75 2.39
C HIS A 61 -14.23 4.74 3.08
N ASP A 62 -14.01 3.85 4.05
CA ASP A 62 -12.70 3.71 4.72
C ASP A 62 -11.62 3.26 3.72
N PHE A 63 -11.99 2.41 2.76
CA PHE A 63 -11.13 2.05 1.63
C PHE A 63 -10.77 3.25 0.76
N HIS A 64 -11.74 4.13 0.45
CA HIS A 64 -11.49 5.34 -0.33
C HIS A 64 -10.55 6.30 0.39
N GLU A 65 -10.72 6.49 1.70
CA GLU A 65 -9.77 7.26 2.50
C GLU A 65 -8.36 6.65 2.45
N LYS A 66 -8.24 5.33 2.60
CA LYS A 66 -6.96 4.62 2.50
C LYS A 66 -6.33 4.74 1.12
N VAL A 67 -7.10 4.67 0.02
CA VAL A 67 -6.56 4.87 -1.34
C VAL A 67 -6.07 6.31 -1.52
N ARG A 68 -6.81 7.29 -0.99
CA ARG A 68 -6.42 8.71 -1.03
C ARG A 68 -5.18 9.01 -0.19
N LEU A 69 -5.02 8.33 0.94
CA LEU A 69 -3.85 8.44 1.83
C LEU A 69 -2.67 7.59 1.37
N GLY A 70 -2.90 6.47 0.69
CA GLY A 70 -1.86 5.60 0.11
C GLY A 70 -1.12 6.26 -1.05
N LEU A 71 -1.73 7.27 -1.69
CA LEU A 71 -1.02 8.21 -2.56
C LEU A 71 0.04 9.05 -1.80
N LYS A 72 -0.03 9.12 -0.46
CA LYS A 72 0.87 9.91 0.39
C LYS A 72 1.85 9.05 1.19
N ASP A 73 1.42 7.91 1.72
CA ASP A 73 2.24 7.01 2.55
C ASP A 73 2.19 5.55 2.07
N LYS A 74 3.37 4.96 1.79
CA LYS A 74 3.51 3.55 1.39
C LYS A 74 3.32 2.62 2.59
N SER A 75 2.08 2.18 2.81
CA SER A 75 1.74 1.17 3.84
C SER A 75 2.22 -0.23 3.45
N THR A 76 2.81 -0.97 4.40
CA THR A 76 3.33 -2.33 4.18
C THR A 76 2.22 -3.36 3.95
N ILE A 77 1.04 -3.16 4.57
CA ILE A 77 -0.15 -3.99 4.31
C ILE A 77 -0.67 -3.73 2.90
N SER A 78 -0.60 -2.48 2.46
CA SER A 78 -0.91 -2.10 1.08
C SER A 78 0.06 -2.78 0.11
N THR A 79 1.36 -2.80 0.39
CA THR A 79 2.35 -3.54 -0.43
C THR A 79 2.03 -5.03 -0.54
N MET A 80 1.57 -5.66 0.54
CA MET A 80 1.19 -7.08 0.49
C MET A 80 -0.08 -7.32 -0.34
N MET A 81 -1.05 -6.42 -0.26
CA MET A 81 -2.34 -6.55 -0.96
C MET A 81 -2.26 -6.08 -2.43
N TYR A 82 -1.33 -5.17 -2.75
CA TYR A 82 -1.22 -4.52 -4.07
C TYR A 82 0.09 -4.82 -4.81
N GLY A 83 1.08 -5.47 -4.18
CA GLY A 83 2.45 -5.65 -4.70
C GLY A 83 3.39 -4.49 -4.34
N GLU A 84 4.69 -4.66 -4.61
CA GLU A 84 5.68 -3.58 -4.51
C GLU A 84 5.33 -2.46 -5.49
N ASP A 85 4.92 -1.33 -4.93
CA ASP A 85 4.44 -0.12 -5.59
C ASP A 85 3.22 -0.34 -6.49
N PRO A 86 1.98 -0.05 -6.02
CA PRO A 86 0.92 0.24 -6.96
C PRO A 86 1.37 1.45 -7.76
N GLU A 87 1.65 1.26 -9.05
CA GLU A 87 1.99 2.32 -10.00
C GLU A 87 1.01 3.47 -9.74
N ILE A 88 1.48 4.72 -9.59
CA ILE A 88 0.64 5.87 -9.19
C ILE A 88 -0.68 5.91 -10.00
N LYS A 89 -0.61 5.52 -11.27
CA LYS A 89 -1.75 5.37 -12.19
C LYS A 89 -2.83 4.40 -11.71
N VAL A 90 -2.46 3.30 -11.05
CA VAL A 90 -3.39 2.33 -10.46
C VAL A 90 -4.14 2.96 -9.30
N LEU A 91 -3.45 3.65 -8.38
CA LEU A 91 -4.10 4.35 -7.27
C LEU A 91 -4.99 5.50 -7.76
N GLU A 92 -4.53 6.25 -8.76
CA GLU A 92 -5.33 7.29 -9.41
C GLU A 92 -6.58 6.72 -10.07
N GLY A 93 -6.47 5.60 -10.79
CA GLY A 93 -7.61 4.91 -11.40
C GLY A 93 -8.62 4.43 -10.36
N GLN A 94 -8.15 3.84 -9.25
CA GLN A 94 -9.01 3.44 -8.13
C GLN A 94 -9.68 4.65 -7.48
N ASN A 95 -8.95 5.75 -7.26
CA ASN A 95 -9.51 6.97 -6.70
C ASN A 95 -10.55 7.59 -7.64
N LYS A 96 -10.34 7.53 -8.96
CA LYS A 96 -11.30 8.00 -9.97
C LYS A 96 -12.61 7.21 -9.90
N VAL A 97 -12.52 5.87 -9.84
CA VAL A 97 -13.68 4.99 -9.65
C VAL A 97 -14.42 5.35 -8.36
N LEU A 98 -13.70 5.42 -7.23
CA LEU A 98 -14.31 5.66 -5.92
C LEU A 98 -14.89 7.07 -5.81
N SER A 99 -14.28 8.07 -6.45
CA SER A 99 -14.80 9.44 -6.45
C SER A 99 -16.08 9.59 -7.27
N ALA A 100 -16.31 8.71 -8.24
CA ALA A 100 -17.53 8.68 -9.04
C ALA A 100 -18.69 7.92 -8.36
N MET A 101 -18.46 7.27 -7.22
CA MET A 101 -19.49 6.58 -6.45
C MET A 101 -20.18 7.50 -5.45
N TYR A 102 -21.48 7.33 -5.26
CA TYR A 102 -22.21 8.03 -4.21
C TYR A 102 -21.88 7.47 -2.83
N ASP A 103 -21.98 8.30 -1.79
CA ASP A 103 -21.64 7.89 -0.41
C ASP A 103 -22.53 6.76 0.11
N GLU A 104 -23.79 6.71 -0.33
CA GLU A 104 -24.72 5.60 -0.04
C GLU A 104 -24.20 4.27 -0.58
N GLU A 105 -23.64 4.28 -1.78
CA GLU A 105 -23.08 3.10 -2.45
C GLU A 105 -21.75 2.67 -1.84
N LYS A 106 -21.02 3.62 -1.24
CA LYS A 106 -19.80 3.33 -0.48
C LYS A 106 -20.09 2.74 0.89
N ARG A 107 -21.20 3.15 1.53
CA ARG A 107 -21.64 2.60 2.80
C ARG A 107 -22.14 1.16 2.64
N ASP A 108 -22.92 0.91 1.61
CA ASP A 108 -23.45 -0.44 1.33
C ASP A 108 -23.16 -0.93 -0.08
N THR A 109 -22.20 -1.85 -0.18
CA THR A 109 -21.83 -2.50 -1.43
C THR A 109 -22.92 -3.37 -2.05
N SER A 110 -23.98 -3.72 -1.29
CA SER A 110 -25.13 -4.49 -1.79
C SER A 110 -25.96 -3.67 -2.80
N LEU A 111 -25.92 -2.34 -2.68
CA LEU A 111 -26.64 -1.41 -3.55
C LEU A 111 -26.02 -1.29 -4.94
N LEU A 112 -24.81 -1.85 -5.17
CA LEU A 112 -24.11 -1.79 -6.45
C LEU A 112 -24.66 -2.83 -7.45
N THR A 113 -25.82 -2.51 -8.00
CA THR A 113 -26.42 -3.26 -9.11
C THR A 113 -25.60 -3.12 -10.40
N LYS A 114 -25.89 -3.98 -11.39
CA LYS A 114 -25.20 -3.95 -12.68
C LYS A 114 -25.39 -2.61 -13.40
N THR A 115 -26.56 -1.98 -13.24
CA THR A 115 -26.89 -0.68 -13.83
C THR A 115 -26.03 0.42 -13.24
N LYS A 116 -25.96 0.51 -11.90
CA LYS A 116 -25.12 1.49 -11.20
C LYS A 116 -23.65 1.36 -11.53
N LYS A 117 -23.14 0.12 -11.68
CA LYS A 117 -21.76 -0.08 -12.13
C LYS A 117 -21.50 0.48 -13.53
N LYS A 118 -22.48 0.42 -14.44
CA LYS A 118 -22.35 1.05 -15.77
C LYS A 118 -22.39 2.57 -15.67
N GLU A 119 -23.27 3.13 -14.85
CA GLU A 119 -23.33 4.58 -14.60
C GLU A 119 -21.99 5.10 -14.06
N ILE A 120 -21.39 4.37 -13.11
CA ILE A 120 -20.05 4.70 -12.58
C ILE A 120 -18.99 4.58 -13.68
N CYS A 121 -19.03 3.56 -14.55
CA CYS A 121 -18.11 3.43 -15.69
C CYS A 121 -18.18 4.65 -16.61
N GLU A 122 -19.39 5.11 -16.93
CA GLU A 122 -19.63 6.26 -17.80
C GLU A 122 -19.17 7.55 -17.14
N ALA A 123 -19.51 7.77 -15.87
CA ALA A 123 -19.11 8.95 -15.11
C ALA A 123 -17.59 9.05 -14.90
N ALA A 124 -16.94 7.93 -14.57
CA ALA A 124 -15.50 7.87 -14.33
C ALA A 124 -14.69 7.68 -15.62
N GLN A 125 -15.31 7.40 -16.77
CA GLN A 125 -14.62 7.03 -18.01
C GLN A 125 -13.60 5.90 -17.80
N VAL A 126 -14.07 4.80 -17.22
CA VAL A 126 -13.27 3.61 -16.88
C VAL A 126 -13.98 2.35 -17.30
N GLU A 127 -13.25 1.25 -17.43
CA GLU A 127 -13.85 -0.02 -17.80
C GLU A 127 -14.53 -0.70 -16.60
N LEU A 128 -15.46 -1.59 -16.92
CA LEU A 128 -16.13 -2.40 -15.89
C LEU A 128 -15.16 -3.37 -15.20
N ALA A 129 -14.01 -3.66 -15.84
CA ALA A 129 -12.90 -4.39 -15.24
C ALA A 129 -12.31 -3.61 -14.05
N ASP A 130 -12.04 -2.32 -14.22
CA ASP A 130 -11.45 -1.47 -13.16
C ASP A 130 -12.33 -1.40 -11.92
N ILE A 131 -13.65 -1.29 -12.11
CA ILE A 131 -14.62 -1.31 -11.00
C ILE A 131 -14.59 -2.66 -10.28
N LYS A 132 -14.54 -3.77 -11.02
CA LYS A 132 -14.45 -5.11 -10.40
C LYS A 132 -13.16 -5.27 -9.61
N ASP A 133 -12.05 -4.74 -10.10
CA ASP A 133 -10.77 -4.81 -9.43
C ASP A 133 -10.77 -4.01 -8.13
N VAL A 134 -11.31 -2.79 -8.15
CA VAL A 134 -11.54 -1.96 -6.95
C VAL A 134 -12.38 -2.72 -5.92
N LEU A 135 -13.51 -3.31 -6.34
CA LEU A 135 -14.39 -4.05 -5.44
C LEU A 135 -13.75 -5.34 -4.91
N THR A 136 -12.93 -6.00 -5.71
CA THR A 136 -12.18 -7.21 -5.30
C THR A 136 -11.16 -6.86 -4.24
N LYS A 137 -10.40 -5.77 -4.43
CA LYS A 137 -9.43 -5.27 -3.47
C LYS A 137 -10.08 -4.83 -2.15
N HIS A 138 -11.22 -4.14 -2.23
CA HIS A 138 -12.01 -3.84 -1.04
C HIS A 138 -12.47 -5.11 -0.31
N LYS A 139 -12.93 -6.15 -1.04
CA LYS A 139 -13.32 -7.44 -0.45
C LYS A 139 -12.13 -8.11 0.26
N GLN A 140 -10.92 -8.03 -0.30
CA GLN A 140 -9.70 -8.55 0.32
C GLN A 140 -9.38 -7.80 1.62
N MET A 141 -9.37 -6.46 1.60
CA MET A 141 -9.13 -5.65 2.81
C MET A 141 -10.20 -5.86 3.88
N ASN A 142 -11.48 -5.96 3.50
CA ASN A 142 -12.55 -6.27 4.46
C ASN A 142 -12.40 -7.71 5.01
N GLY A 143 -11.98 -8.65 4.18
CA GLY A 143 -11.63 -10.01 4.63
C GLY A 143 -10.51 -10.00 5.67
N PHE A 144 -9.47 -9.21 5.44
CA PHE A 144 -8.38 -8.99 6.37
C PHE A 144 -8.84 -8.33 7.68
N HIS A 145 -9.67 -7.30 7.59
CA HIS A 145 -10.28 -6.66 8.76
C HIS A 145 -11.05 -7.65 9.64
N LYS A 146 -11.93 -8.46 9.03
CA LYS A 146 -12.69 -9.50 9.74
C LYS A 146 -11.78 -10.58 10.34
N PHE A 147 -10.67 -10.89 9.66
CA PHE A 147 -9.68 -11.82 10.17
C PHE A 147 -9.02 -11.30 11.46
N LEU A 148 -8.58 -10.04 11.46
CA LEU A 148 -7.99 -9.40 12.63
C LEU A 148 -8.98 -9.31 13.81
N LEU A 149 -10.24 -8.97 13.55
CA LEU A 149 -11.30 -8.97 14.56
C LEU A 149 -11.47 -10.34 15.22
N LYS A 150 -11.65 -11.39 14.42
CA LYS A 150 -11.78 -12.76 14.92
C LYS A 150 -10.55 -13.21 15.70
N ARG A 151 -9.35 -12.83 15.25
CA ARG A 151 -8.10 -13.14 15.94
C ARG A 151 -8.05 -12.50 17.32
N ARG A 152 -8.46 -11.24 17.42
CA ARG A 152 -8.59 -10.51 18.70
C ARG A 152 -9.61 -11.16 19.62
N GLU A 153 -10.77 -11.55 19.09
CA GLU A 153 -11.83 -12.25 19.85
C GLU A 153 -11.35 -13.61 20.40
N ARG A 154 -10.47 -14.30 19.67
CA ARG A 154 -9.85 -15.55 20.12
C ARG A 154 -8.73 -15.35 21.14
N GLY A 155 -8.30 -14.11 21.40
CA GLY A 155 -7.17 -13.81 22.28
C GLY A 155 -5.81 -14.22 21.70
N GLU A 156 -5.70 -14.38 20.39
CA GLU A 156 -4.44 -14.71 19.72
C GLU A 156 -3.56 -13.45 19.57
N PRO A 157 -2.22 -13.60 19.59
CA PRO A 157 -1.31 -12.46 19.44
C PRO A 157 -1.47 -11.80 18.08
N MET A 158 -1.51 -10.47 18.05
CA MET A 158 -1.52 -9.70 16.81
C MET A 158 -0.16 -9.79 16.14
N PRO A 159 -0.10 -9.90 14.80
CA PRO A 159 1.17 -9.88 14.09
C PRO A 159 1.86 -8.54 14.31
N GLU A 160 3.17 -8.58 14.61
CA GLU A 160 3.92 -7.36 14.86
C GLU A 160 4.59 -6.75 13.62
N ASN A 161 4.79 -7.60 12.62
CA ASN A 161 5.47 -7.27 11.37
C ASN A 161 4.85 -8.06 10.20
N ASN A 162 5.29 -7.71 8.99
CA ASN A 162 4.80 -8.34 7.76
C ASN A 162 5.18 -9.83 7.67
N ASP A 163 6.35 -10.19 8.18
CA ASP A 163 6.87 -11.57 8.15
C ASP A 163 5.98 -12.50 8.97
N GLU A 164 5.64 -12.12 10.20
CA GLU A 164 4.72 -12.85 11.08
C GLU A 164 3.33 -12.97 10.47
N LEU A 165 2.83 -11.89 9.84
CA LEU A 165 1.53 -11.95 9.15
C LEU A 165 1.56 -12.97 8.01
N THR A 166 2.64 -12.98 7.23
CA THR A 166 2.84 -13.94 6.13
C THR A 166 2.90 -15.37 6.66
N ASP A 167 3.59 -15.60 7.78
CA ASP A 167 3.65 -16.90 8.41
C ASP A 167 2.29 -17.34 8.93
N ILE A 168 1.55 -16.48 9.64
CA ILE A 168 0.17 -16.76 10.07
C ILE A 168 -0.70 -17.19 8.89
N TYR A 169 -0.57 -16.54 7.73
CA TYR A 169 -1.32 -16.91 6.53
C TYR A 169 -0.93 -18.25 5.93
N ARG A 170 0.35 -18.64 6.01
CA ARG A 170 0.79 -19.96 5.55
C ARG A 170 0.10 -21.07 6.35
N TYR A 171 -0.11 -20.86 7.64
CA TYR A 171 -0.77 -21.82 8.52
C TYR A 171 -2.30 -21.75 8.44
N GLU A 172 -2.91 -20.58 8.56
CA GLU A 172 -4.37 -20.42 8.64
C GLU A 172 -5.06 -20.40 7.26
N LYS A 173 -4.33 -20.13 6.17
CA LYS A 173 -4.83 -20.05 4.78
C LYS A 173 -6.17 -19.32 4.65
N PRO A 174 -6.28 -18.08 5.12
CA PRO A 174 -7.56 -17.40 5.15
C PRO A 174 -8.10 -17.15 3.74
N SER A 175 -9.42 -17.38 3.59
CA SER A 175 -10.09 -17.50 2.30
C SER A 175 -10.08 -16.22 1.46
N PHE A 176 -9.81 -15.06 2.06
CA PHE A 176 -9.83 -13.76 1.38
C PHE A 176 -8.57 -13.49 0.54
N LEU A 177 -7.47 -14.23 0.76
CA LEU A 177 -6.25 -14.13 -0.05
C LEU A 177 -6.28 -15.03 -1.29
N MET A 178 -7.19 -15.99 -1.33
CA MET A 178 -7.35 -16.92 -2.45
C MET A 178 -8.43 -16.37 -3.38
N PRO A 179 -8.15 -16.04 -4.65
CA PRO A 179 -9.22 -15.77 -5.59
C PRO A 179 -10.14 -16.98 -5.61
N GLU A 180 -11.45 -16.77 -5.39
CA GLU A 180 -12.45 -17.83 -5.47
C GLU A 180 -12.24 -18.59 -6.79
N SER A 181 -11.71 -19.81 -6.72
CA SER A 181 -11.49 -20.66 -7.87
C SER A 181 -12.86 -21.14 -8.36
N LYS A 182 -13.58 -20.27 -9.09
CA LYS A 182 -14.92 -20.54 -9.61
C LYS A 182 -14.96 -21.65 -10.67
N ASN A 183 -13.83 -22.31 -10.97
CA ASN A 183 -13.71 -23.25 -12.08
C ASN A 183 -13.44 -24.72 -11.71
N GLU A 184 -13.47 -25.13 -10.43
CA GLU A 184 -13.25 -26.55 -10.13
C GLU A 184 -14.47 -27.44 -10.42
N LYS A 185 -15.67 -26.85 -10.50
CA LYS A 185 -16.89 -27.58 -10.88
C LYS A 185 -16.97 -27.88 -12.39
N TYR A 186 -16.32 -27.09 -13.25
CA TYR A 186 -16.30 -27.34 -14.70
C TYR A 186 -15.26 -28.42 -15.09
N SER A 187 -14.14 -28.52 -14.37
CA SER A 187 -13.05 -29.48 -14.68
C SER A 187 -13.42 -30.94 -14.34
N LYS A 188 -14.17 -31.19 -13.27
CA LYS A 188 -14.58 -32.56 -12.89
C LYS A 188 -15.49 -33.23 -13.93
N LYS A 189 -16.36 -32.48 -14.63
CA LYS A 189 -17.28 -33.06 -15.63
C LYS A 189 -16.60 -33.38 -16.96
N GLN A 190 -15.53 -32.66 -17.32
CA GLN A 190 -14.73 -32.94 -18.52
C GLN A 190 -13.74 -34.09 -18.32
N ARG A 191 -13.15 -34.25 -17.12
CA ARG A 191 -12.22 -35.35 -16.83
C ARG A 191 -12.85 -36.74 -16.90
N VAL A 192 -14.12 -36.89 -16.55
CA VAL A 192 -14.82 -38.18 -16.61
C VAL A 192 -15.03 -38.66 -18.06
N ARG A 193 -15.09 -37.76 -19.05
CA ARG A 193 -15.33 -38.16 -20.46
C ARG A 193 -14.10 -38.74 -21.18
N PHE A 194 -12.88 -38.47 -20.73
CA PHE A 194 -11.67 -38.93 -21.43
C PHE A 194 -11.10 -40.25 -20.92
N ASN A 195 -11.53 -40.73 -19.74
CA ASN A 195 -10.92 -41.91 -19.12
C ASN A 195 -11.53 -43.26 -19.52
N TYR A 196 -12.62 -43.29 -20.29
CA TYR A 196 -13.26 -44.55 -20.71
C TYR A 196 -12.89 -45.02 -22.14
N ARG A 197 -12.01 -44.31 -22.86
CA ARG A 197 -11.59 -44.69 -24.23
C ARG A 197 -10.22 -45.37 -24.32
N ARG A 198 -9.55 -45.66 -23.20
CA ARG A 198 -8.22 -46.31 -23.18
C ARG A 198 -8.17 -47.59 -22.34
N LEU A 199 -9.30 -48.26 -22.18
CA LEU A 199 -9.37 -49.58 -21.54
C LEU A 199 -10.25 -50.51 -22.37
N THR A 200 -9.80 -50.79 -23.59
CA THR A 200 -10.17 -51.97 -24.40
C THR A 200 -9.00 -52.27 -25.31
#